data_AF-A0AAE8IR15-F1
#
_entry.id   AF-A0AAE8IR15-F1
#
_cell.length_a   1.000
_cell.length_b   1.000
_cell.length_c   1.000
_cell.angle_alpha   90.00
_cell.angle_beta   90.00
_cell.angle_gamma   90.00
#
_symmetry.space_group_name_H-M   'P 1'
#
loop_
_entity.id
_entity.type
_entity.pdbx_description
1 polymer ?
#
loop_
_entity_poly.entity_id
_entity_poly.type
_entity_poly.pdbx_seq_one_letter_code
_entity_poly.pdbx_strand_id
1 'polypeptide(L)'
;MVKKSWFAVGAIAFLLGVGGIAAFSQSQAQGDQLRLVENQTPVPSQAIAAEVYRTPTCGCCGAWVDHAEANGFTFTDNIQPDITAIKEQFGITPELASCHTTIANGYVFEGHIPAADIQRFLANPPADVVGLTVPGMPIGSPGMEAGDRQQPYQVLALHEDGTTSVFQEYPGN
;
A
#
# COMPACT_ATOMS: atom_id res chain seq x y z
N MET A 1 2.17 4.83 55.34
CA MET A 1 0.91 4.34 55.95
C MET A 1 -0.02 4.06 54.78
N VAL A 2 -0.43 2.85 54.43
CA VAL A 2 -1.25 1.89 55.17
C VAL A 2 -0.80 0.44 54.84
N LYS A 3 -1.03 -0.46 55.80
CA LYS A 3 -0.54 -1.84 55.89
C LYS A 3 -1.49 -2.85 55.19
N LYS A 4 -0.88 -3.93 54.68
CA LYS A 4 -1.23 -5.38 54.74
C LYS A 4 -2.72 -5.80 54.77
N SER A 5 -3.08 -6.83 53.98
CA SER A 5 -3.17 -8.24 54.45
C SER A 5 -3.97 -9.14 53.49
N TRP A 6 -3.40 -10.32 53.22
CA TRP A 6 -4.04 -11.52 52.66
C TRP A 6 -4.90 -12.25 53.71
N PHE A 7 -5.97 -12.92 53.28
CA PHE A 7 -6.61 -14.09 53.92
C PHE A 7 -7.19 -14.96 52.77
N ALA A 8 -6.70 -16.17 52.49
CA ALA A 8 -6.86 -17.46 53.18
C ALA A 8 -8.17 -18.21 52.82
N VAL A 9 -7.98 -19.25 51.99
CA VAL A 9 -8.60 -20.60 51.93
C VAL A 9 -9.94 -20.84 52.65
N GLY A 10 -10.90 -21.38 51.91
CA GLY A 10 -12.01 -22.18 52.44
C GLY A 10 -12.25 -23.41 51.57
N ALA A 11 -11.88 -24.59 52.06
CA ALA A 11 -12.27 -25.89 51.52
C ALA A 11 -13.37 -26.47 52.42
N ILE A 12 -14.50 -26.88 51.86
CA ILE A 12 -15.45 -27.80 52.50
C ILE A 12 -15.86 -28.84 51.46
N ALA A 13 -15.49 -30.08 51.74
CA ALA A 13 -16.02 -31.29 51.14
C ALA A 13 -17.03 -31.91 52.10
N PHE A 14 -18.10 -32.56 51.60
CA PHE A 14 -18.44 -33.96 51.87
C PHE A 14 -19.86 -34.36 51.38
N LEU A 15 -19.86 -35.46 50.60
CA LEU A 15 -20.75 -36.64 50.60
C LEU A 15 -22.25 -36.62 50.20
N LEU A 16 -22.48 -37.37 49.11
CA LEU A 16 -23.38 -38.53 48.95
C LEU A 16 -24.81 -38.48 49.53
N GLY A 17 -25.79 -38.56 48.63
CA GLY A 17 -27.15 -39.01 48.90
C GLY A 17 -27.85 -39.45 47.60
N VAL A 18 -28.22 -40.73 47.54
CA VAL A 18 -28.74 -41.47 46.38
C VAL A 18 -30.28 -41.38 46.32
N GLY A 19 -30.86 -41.25 45.12
CA GLY A 19 -32.18 -41.82 44.81
C GLY A 19 -33.14 -40.94 44.00
N GLY A 20 -33.64 -41.47 42.87
CA GLY A 20 -34.99 -41.12 42.39
C GLY A 20 -35.13 -40.51 40.99
N ILE A 21 -34.97 -41.35 39.96
CA ILE A 21 -35.61 -41.34 38.62
C ILE A 21 -36.74 -40.33 38.37
N ALA A 22 -36.53 -39.43 37.41
CA ALA A 22 -37.53 -39.06 36.40
C ALA A 22 -36.81 -38.81 35.07
N ALA A 23 -37.17 -39.62 34.06
CA ALA A 23 -36.62 -39.60 32.73
C ALA A 23 -36.86 -38.25 32.04
N PHE A 24 -35.80 -37.52 31.71
CA PHE A 24 -35.86 -36.46 30.72
C PHE A 24 -35.41 -37.03 29.37
N SER A 25 -36.38 -37.07 28.45
CA SER A 25 -36.25 -37.62 27.11
C SER A 25 -35.06 -37.05 26.34
N GLN A 26 -34.37 -37.95 25.65
CA GLN A 26 -33.40 -37.66 24.61
C GLN A 26 -34.08 -36.91 23.45
N SER A 27 -33.38 -35.98 22.82
CA SER A 27 -32.77 -36.21 21.49
C SER A 27 -32.48 -34.90 20.77
N GLN A 28 -31.38 -34.92 20.03
CA GLN A 28 -30.70 -33.79 19.41
C GLN A 28 -31.43 -33.29 18.16
N ALA A 29 -31.26 -32.00 17.85
CA ALA A 29 -31.16 -31.54 16.47
C ALA A 29 -30.38 -30.22 16.43
N GLN A 30 -29.12 -30.33 15.99
CA GLN A 30 -28.47 -29.26 15.23
C GLN A 30 -29.39 -28.87 14.08
N GLY A 31 -29.74 -27.61 14.00
CA GLY A 31 -30.59 -27.07 12.95
C GLY A 31 -30.53 -25.56 12.98
N ASP A 32 -29.72 -25.02 12.07
CA ASP A 32 -29.96 -23.72 11.46
C ASP A 32 -29.76 -22.46 12.32
N GLN A 33 -28.50 -22.17 12.63
CA GLN A 33 -28.06 -20.78 12.52
C GLN A 33 -27.28 -20.65 11.21
N LEU A 34 -28.00 -20.39 10.12
CA LEU A 34 -27.56 -19.45 9.09
C LEU A 34 -27.19 -18.12 9.78
N ARG A 35 -26.02 -18.09 10.43
CA ARG A 35 -25.23 -16.87 10.50
C ARG A 35 -24.96 -16.55 9.04
N LEU A 36 -25.70 -15.57 8.52
CA LEU A 36 -25.16 -14.69 7.51
C LEU A 36 -23.89 -14.10 8.13
N VAL A 37 -22.77 -14.82 7.98
CA VAL A 37 -21.48 -14.17 7.86
C VAL A 37 -21.61 -13.44 6.54
N GLU A 38 -22.29 -12.29 6.62
CA GLU A 38 -22.27 -11.27 5.60
C GLU A 38 -20.81 -11.10 5.28
N ASN A 39 -20.47 -11.50 4.07
CA ASN A 39 -19.15 -11.43 3.49
C ASN A 39 -18.68 -9.99 3.68
N GLN A 40 -17.91 -9.73 4.74
CA GLN A 40 -17.22 -8.47 4.91
C GLN A 40 -16.12 -8.48 3.86
N THR A 41 -16.50 -8.13 2.62
CA THR A 41 -15.53 -7.62 1.66
C THR A 41 -14.79 -6.50 2.37
N PRO A 42 -13.45 -6.57 2.47
CA PRO A 42 -12.67 -5.44 2.93
C PRO A 42 -13.09 -4.25 2.07
N VAL A 43 -13.68 -3.23 2.69
CA VAL A 43 -13.84 -1.94 2.03
C VAL A 43 -12.42 -1.54 1.64
N PRO A 44 -12.12 -1.27 0.36
CA PRO A 44 -10.80 -0.81 0.00
C PRO A 44 -10.53 0.45 0.83
N SER A 45 -9.37 0.46 1.48
CA SER A 45 -8.70 1.69 1.88
C SER A 45 -8.91 2.70 0.75
N GLN A 46 -9.45 3.89 1.05
CA GLN A 46 -9.80 4.88 0.03
C GLN A 46 -8.69 4.97 -1.03
N ALA A 47 -9.06 4.81 -2.31
CA ALA A 47 -8.10 4.84 -3.40
C ALA A 47 -7.33 6.17 -3.41
N ILE A 48 -6.04 6.11 -3.74
CA ILE A 48 -5.18 7.29 -3.83
C ILE A 48 -5.51 8.01 -5.14
N ALA A 49 -6.18 9.16 -5.03
CA ALA A 49 -6.45 10.02 -6.18
C ALA A 49 -5.18 10.72 -6.64
N ALA A 50 -4.89 10.65 -7.94
CA ALA A 50 -3.69 11.20 -8.53
C ALA A 50 -3.97 11.78 -9.92
N GLU A 51 -3.06 12.62 -10.39
CA GLU A 51 -2.99 13.08 -11.78
C GLU A 51 -1.74 12.49 -12.41
N VAL A 52 -1.84 11.98 -13.63
CA VAL A 52 -0.69 11.50 -14.40
C VAL A 52 -0.57 12.32 -15.68
N TYR A 53 0.65 12.75 -15.99
CA TYR A 53 1.01 13.52 -17.17
C TYR A 53 1.92 12.68 -18.05
N ARG A 54 1.50 12.41 -19.28
CA ARG A 54 2.23 11.56 -20.23
C ARG A 54 1.97 11.96 -21.68
N THR A 55 2.84 11.48 -22.57
CA THR A 55 2.66 11.69 -24.01
C THR A 55 1.76 10.63 -24.66
N PRO A 56 1.06 10.93 -25.77
CA PRO A 56 0.07 10.02 -26.37
C PRO A 56 0.64 8.67 -26.83
N THR A 57 1.92 8.64 -27.19
CA THR A 57 2.57 7.49 -27.84
C THR A 57 3.43 6.66 -26.89
N CYS A 58 3.47 7.00 -25.59
CA CYS A 58 4.24 6.27 -24.59
C CYS A 58 3.46 5.04 -24.07
N GLY A 59 3.68 3.87 -24.68
CA GLY A 59 3.00 2.63 -24.27
C GLY A 59 3.32 2.17 -22.85
N CYS A 60 4.59 2.27 -22.43
CA CYS A 60 5.00 1.89 -21.07
C CYS A 60 4.38 2.78 -19.99
N CYS A 61 4.11 4.06 -20.28
CA CYS A 61 3.41 4.96 -19.39
C CYS A 61 1.99 4.46 -19.09
N GLY A 62 1.28 3.94 -20.10
CA GLY A 62 -0.04 3.33 -19.92
C GLY A 62 0.02 2.06 -19.06
N ALA A 63 0.99 1.17 -19.34
CA ALA A 63 1.19 -0.04 -18.54
C ALA A 63 1.53 0.27 -17.07
N TRP A 64 2.26 1.35 -16.81
CA TRP A 64 2.53 1.82 -15.46
C TRP A 64 1.25 2.33 -14.77
N VAL A 65 0.39 3.06 -15.48
CA VAL A 65 -0.93 3.48 -14.96
C VAL A 65 -1.77 2.26 -14.59
N ASP A 66 -1.87 1.25 -15.47
CA ASP A 66 -2.60 0.00 -15.19
C ASP A 66 -2.05 -0.69 -13.93
N HIS A 67 -0.72 -0.74 -13.79
CA HIS A 67 -0.07 -1.26 -12.58
C HIS A 67 -0.48 -0.47 -11.34
N ALA A 68 -0.44 0.85 -11.38
CA ALA A 68 -0.79 1.70 -10.24
C ALA A 68 -2.29 1.60 -9.89
N GLU A 69 -3.20 1.56 -10.87
CA GLU A 69 -4.64 1.37 -10.63
C GLU A 69 -4.95 0.02 -9.99
N ALA A 70 -4.29 -1.06 -10.45
CA ALA A 70 -4.38 -2.38 -9.82
C ALA A 70 -3.88 -2.38 -8.37
N ASN A 71 -3.09 -1.38 -7.98
CA ASN A 71 -2.55 -1.17 -6.64
C ASN A 71 -3.21 0.03 -5.92
N GLY A 72 -4.48 0.33 -6.22
CA GLY A 72 -5.28 1.24 -5.38
C GLY A 72 -5.08 2.73 -5.66
N PHE A 73 -4.58 3.07 -6.85
CA PHE A 73 -4.62 4.44 -7.36
C PHE A 73 -5.85 4.66 -8.25
N THR A 74 -6.26 5.91 -8.40
CA THR A 74 -7.22 6.34 -9.43
C THR A 74 -6.68 7.60 -10.08
N PHE A 75 -6.66 7.66 -11.42
CA PHE A 75 -6.02 8.75 -12.14
C PHE A 75 -6.97 9.68 -12.87
N THR A 76 -6.61 10.96 -12.90
CA THR A 76 -6.91 11.84 -14.03
C THR A 76 -5.75 11.76 -15.01
N ASP A 77 -5.98 11.22 -16.20
CA ASP A 77 -4.95 11.00 -17.23
C ASP A 77 -4.84 12.22 -18.16
N ASN A 78 -3.79 13.03 -17.95
CA ASN A 78 -3.49 14.25 -18.67
C ASN A 78 -2.52 13.95 -19.83
N ILE A 79 -3.07 13.58 -20.98
CA ILE A 79 -2.29 13.24 -22.18
C ILE A 79 -1.97 14.52 -22.97
N GLN A 80 -0.68 14.86 -23.10
CA GLN A 80 -0.22 16.08 -23.77
C GLN A 80 1.00 15.79 -24.66
N PRO A 81 1.20 16.51 -25.78
CA PRO A 81 2.32 16.26 -26.68
C PRO A 81 3.69 16.56 -26.04
N ASP A 82 3.72 17.44 -25.04
CA ASP A 82 4.90 17.82 -24.28
C ASP A 82 4.50 18.01 -22.80
N ILE A 83 5.32 17.50 -21.90
CA ILE A 83 5.13 17.60 -20.44
C ILE A 83 6.36 18.22 -19.74
N THR A 84 7.31 18.76 -20.51
CA THR A 84 8.56 19.32 -19.98
C THR A 84 8.29 20.42 -18.96
N ALA A 85 7.34 21.32 -19.23
CA ALA A 85 6.97 22.38 -18.30
C ALA A 85 6.42 21.86 -16.97
N ILE A 86 5.72 20.71 -16.98
CA ILE A 86 5.24 20.06 -15.75
C ILE A 86 6.43 19.57 -14.93
N LYS A 87 7.40 18.91 -15.56
CA LYS A 87 8.62 18.43 -14.89
C LYS A 87 9.40 19.58 -14.24
N GLU A 88 9.61 20.66 -15.00
CA GLU A 88 10.34 21.85 -14.54
C GLU A 88 9.65 22.54 -13.35
N GLN A 89 8.31 22.57 -13.32
CA GLN A 89 7.55 23.14 -12.20
C GLN A 89 7.86 22.42 -10.86
N PHE A 90 8.18 21.14 -10.89
CA PHE A 90 8.52 20.34 -9.72
C PHE A 90 10.03 20.19 -9.51
N GLY A 91 10.86 20.97 -10.22
CA GLY A 91 12.32 20.94 -10.07
C GLY A 91 12.98 19.68 -10.63
N ILE A 92 12.28 18.91 -11.46
CA ILE A 92 12.81 17.70 -12.08
C ILE A 92 13.78 18.11 -13.19
N THR A 93 15.07 17.90 -12.96
CA THR A 93 16.12 18.16 -13.96
C THR A 93 16.14 17.05 -15.02
N PRO A 94 16.79 17.27 -16.18
CA PRO A 94 16.91 16.25 -17.22
C PRO A 94 17.54 14.93 -16.72
N GLU A 95 18.45 15.00 -15.75
CA GLU A 95 19.10 13.81 -15.16
C GLU A 95 18.16 13.01 -14.25
N LEU A 96 17.11 13.64 -13.74
CA LEU A 96 16.10 13.03 -12.85
C LEU A 96 14.81 12.67 -13.59
N ALA A 97 14.70 13.05 -14.86
CA ALA A 97 13.50 12.89 -15.65
C ALA A 97 13.28 11.47 -16.17
N SER A 98 12.01 11.17 -16.42
CA SER A 98 11.50 9.96 -17.04
C SER A 98 10.37 10.30 -18.04
N CYS A 99 9.64 9.29 -18.50
CA CYS A 99 8.64 9.39 -19.56
C CYS A 99 7.29 9.97 -19.11
N HIS A 100 6.96 9.94 -17.82
CA HIS A 100 5.72 10.46 -17.26
C HIS A 100 5.93 11.02 -15.85
N THR A 101 5.01 11.86 -15.41
CA THR A 101 5.04 12.52 -14.10
C THR A 101 3.67 12.37 -13.44
N THR A 102 3.65 11.91 -12.19
CA THR A 102 2.44 11.70 -11.40
C THR A 102 2.41 12.63 -10.20
N ILE A 103 1.27 13.26 -9.93
CA ILE A 103 1.05 14.12 -8.77
C ILE A 103 -0.01 13.48 -7.88
N ALA A 104 0.32 13.23 -6.61
CA ALA A 104 -0.61 12.68 -5.62
C ALA A 104 -0.35 13.29 -4.24
N ASN A 105 -1.41 13.70 -3.54
CA ASN A 105 -1.34 14.36 -2.23
C ASN A 105 -0.34 15.54 -2.14
N GLY A 106 -0.13 16.26 -3.25
CA GLY A 106 0.81 17.39 -3.33
C GLY A 106 2.27 16.99 -3.54
N TYR A 107 2.59 15.70 -3.67
CA TYR A 107 3.92 15.19 -3.98
C TYR A 107 4.06 14.78 -5.44
N VAL A 108 5.28 14.84 -5.96
CA VAL A 108 5.62 14.43 -7.32
C VAL A 108 6.22 13.02 -7.35
N PHE A 109 5.84 12.23 -8.34
CA PHE A 109 6.33 10.88 -8.58
C PHE A 109 6.72 10.77 -10.05
N GLU A 110 8.02 10.74 -10.32
CA GLU A 110 8.59 10.80 -11.65
C GLU A 110 9.01 9.40 -12.14
N GLY A 111 8.43 8.95 -13.25
CA GLY A 111 8.80 7.70 -13.90
C GLY A 111 8.26 6.42 -13.27
N HIS A 112 8.88 5.30 -13.64
CA HIS A 112 8.43 3.94 -13.37
C HIS A 112 8.68 3.50 -11.91
N ILE A 113 8.14 4.23 -10.95
CA ILE A 113 8.22 3.93 -9.51
C ILE A 113 7.20 2.82 -9.17
N PRO A 114 7.57 1.78 -8.43
CA PRO A 114 6.61 0.80 -7.91
C PRO A 114 5.51 1.45 -7.06
N ALA A 115 4.25 1.08 -7.32
CA ALA A 115 3.10 1.65 -6.60
C ALA A 115 3.22 1.48 -5.07
N ALA A 116 3.81 0.36 -4.63
CA ALA A 116 4.09 0.08 -3.23
C ALA A 116 5.09 1.09 -2.59
N ASP A 117 6.05 1.60 -3.36
CA ASP A 117 6.99 2.61 -2.88
C ASP A 117 6.31 3.97 -2.73
N ILE A 118 5.42 4.33 -3.66
CA ILE A 118 4.59 5.54 -3.57
C ILE A 118 3.67 5.46 -2.35
N GLN A 119 3.01 4.32 -2.13
CA GLN A 119 2.17 4.12 -0.94
C GLN A 119 2.98 4.23 0.36
N ARG A 120 4.16 3.60 0.42
CA ARG A 120 5.05 3.68 1.59
C ARG A 120 5.46 5.12 1.87
N PHE A 121 5.79 5.87 0.82
CA PHE A 121 6.11 7.29 0.92
C PHE A 121 4.91 8.09 1.45
N LEU A 122 3.73 7.94 0.85
CA LEU A 122 2.53 8.71 1.26
C LEU A 122 2.03 8.37 2.67
N ALA A 123 2.31 7.17 3.17
CA ALA A 123 1.96 6.77 4.53
C ALA A 123 2.81 7.48 5.60
N ASN A 124 4.05 7.85 5.27
CA ASN A 124 4.96 8.57 6.17
C ASN A 124 5.95 9.42 5.34
N PRO A 125 5.49 10.54 4.77
CA PRO A 125 6.32 11.34 3.89
C PRO A 125 7.47 11.97 4.71
N PRO A 126 8.74 11.78 4.31
CA PRO A 126 9.87 12.41 4.97
C PRO A 126 9.76 13.94 4.92
N ALA A 127 10.29 14.61 5.93
CA ALA A 127 10.47 16.06 5.88
C ALA A 127 11.42 16.44 4.73
N ASP A 128 11.21 17.62 4.16
CA ASP A 128 12.04 18.23 3.12
C ASP A 128 12.11 17.45 1.79
N VAL A 129 11.24 16.44 1.61
CA VAL A 129 11.13 15.65 0.36
C VAL A 129 9.85 16.00 -0.38
N VAL A 130 9.99 16.40 -1.64
CA VAL A 130 8.88 16.81 -2.52
C VAL A 130 8.32 15.64 -3.34
N GLY A 131 9.03 14.51 -3.38
CA GLY A 131 8.63 13.40 -4.22
C GLY A 131 9.64 12.28 -4.37
N LEU A 132 9.34 11.36 -5.28
CA LEU A 132 10.23 10.29 -5.70
C LEU A 132 10.49 10.35 -7.20
N THR A 133 11.63 9.81 -7.64
CA THR A 133 11.93 9.58 -9.06
C THR A 133 12.59 8.22 -9.30
N VAL A 134 12.24 7.60 -10.43
CA VAL A 134 13.07 6.60 -11.11
C VAL A 134 13.52 7.22 -12.44
N PRO A 135 14.77 7.74 -12.52
CA PRO A 135 15.26 8.38 -13.72
C PRO A 135 15.38 7.42 -14.91
N GLY A 136 15.15 7.93 -16.12
CA GLY A 136 15.19 7.14 -17.35
C GLY A 136 14.02 6.14 -17.44
N MET A 137 14.27 4.96 -18.00
CA MET A 137 13.26 3.90 -18.15
C MET A 137 13.92 2.51 -17.97
N PRO A 138 14.25 2.10 -16.73
CA PRO A 138 14.93 0.84 -16.48
C PRO A 138 14.05 -0.36 -16.84
N ILE A 139 14.58 -1.28 -17.62
CA ILE A 139 13.90 -2.55 -17.95
C ILE A 139 13.66 -3.33 -16.65
N GLY A 140 12.44 -3.85 -16.49
CA GLY A 140 12.01 -4.60 -15.29
C GLY A 140 11.39 -3.72 -14.20
N SER A 141 11.42 -2.39 -14.33
CA SER A 141 10.54 -1.52 -13.55
C SER A 141 9.07 -1.66 -14.00
N PRO A 142 8.05 -1.30 -13.17
CA PRO A 142 6.65 -1.50 -13.52
C PRO A 142 6.26 -0.79 -14.82
N GLY A 143 5.62 -1.49 -15.75
CA GLY A 143 5.31 -1.00 -17.10
C GLY A 143 6.49 -1.06 -18.09
N MET A 144 7.68 -1.47 -17.64
CA MET A 144 8.89 -1.70 -18.44
C MET A 144 9.35 -3.17 -18.39
N GLU A 145 8.44 -4.10 -18.08
CA GLU A 145 8.74 -5.53 -18.00
C GLU A 145 9.16 -6.09 -19.37
N ALA A 146 10.19 -6.94 -19.40
CA ALA A 146 10.68 -7.56 -20.62
C ALA A 146 11.09 -9.03 -20.37
N GLY A 147 10.09 -9.86 -20.11
CA GLY A 147 10.30 -11.24 -19.66
C GLY A 147 11.04 -11.25 -18.34
N ASP A 148 12.07 -12.08 -18.23
CA ASP A 148 12.85 -12.22 -17.00
C ASP A 148 14.00 -11.19 -16.90
N ARG A 149 14.09 -10.17 -17.77
CA ARG A 149 15.21 -9.21 -17.72
C ARG A 149 14.91 -8.07 -16.76
N GLN A 150 15.85 -7.76 -15.87
CA GLN A 150 15.77 -6.64 -14.94
C GLN A 150 17.10 -5.88 -14.87
N GLN A 151 17.06 -4.59 -15.17
CA GLN A 151 18.18 -3.68 -14.91
C GLN A 151 18.18 -3.27 -13.44
N PRO A 152 19.35 -3.08 -12.80
CA PRO A 152 19.39 -2.48 -11.48
C PRO A 152 18.93 -1.02 -11.58
N TYR A 153 18.13 -0.59 -10.62
CA TYR A 153 17.70 0.80 -10.51
C TYR A 153 17.44 1.19 -9.06
N GLN A 154 17.37 2.50 -8.84
CA GLN A 154 17.04 3.08 -7.55
C GLN A 154 15.79 3.95 -7.70
N VAL A 155 14.96 3.94 -6.67
CA VAL A 155 13.98 4.98 -6.43
C VAL A 155 14.67 6.02 -5.55
N LEU A 156 14.73 7.25 -6.03
CA LEU A 156 15.37 8.38 -5.34
C LEU A 156 14.31 9.28 -4.74
N ALA A 157 14.53 9.72 -3.50
CA ALA A 157 13.80 10.85 -2.92
C ALA A 157 14.34 12.16 -3.48
N LEU A 158 13.44 13.07 -3.84
CA LEU A 158 13.72 14.42 -4.33
C LEU A 158 13.59 15.41 -3.17
N HIS A 159 14.69 16.06 -2.78
CA HIS A 159 14.68 17.06 -1.70
C HIS A 159 14.33 18.45 -2.24
N GLU A 160 13.76 19.30 -1.38
CA GLU A 160 13.41 20.70 -1.72
C GLU A 160 14.62 21.52 -2.22
N ASP A 161 15.83 21.17 -1.79
CA ASP A 161 17.08 21.82 -2.19
C ASP A 161 17.64 21.32 -3.55
N GLY A 162 16.92 20.40 -4.21
CA GLY A 162 17.29 19.80 -5.48
C GLY A 162 18.27 18.62 -5.37
N THR A 163 18.69 18.23 -4.16
CA THR A 163 19.49 17.03 -3.95
C THR A 163 18.63 15.77 -3.96
N THR A 164 19.29 14.61 -4.02
CA THR A 164 18.61 13.31 -3.98
C THR A 164 19.22 12.36 -2.97
N SER A 165 18.41 11.46 -2.45
CA SER A 165 18.86 10.34 -1.61
C SER A 165 18.16 9.05 -2.00
N VAL A 166 18.79 7.90 -1.81
CA VAL A 166 18.19 6.60 -2.13
C VAL A 166 17.01 6.31 -1.19
N PHE A 167 15.83 6.06 -1.75
CA PHE A 167 14.64 5.63 -1.03
C PHE A 167 14.47 4.11 -1.06
N GLN A 168 14.75 3.48 -2.21
CA GLN A 168 14.71 2.04 -2.40
C GLN A 168 15.66 1.62 -3.51
N GLU A 169 16.29 0.46 -3.36
CA GLU A 169 17.11 -0.16 -4.41
C GLU A 169 16.44 -1.42 -4.94
N TYR A 170 16.57 -1.64 -6.25
CA TYR A 170 16.13 -2.84 -6.94
C TYR A 170 17.34 -3.45 -7.67
N PRO A 171 17.79 -4.66 -7.30
CA PRO A 171 18.89 -5.32 -7.98
C PRO A 171 18.44 -5.79 -9.38
N GLY A 172 19.39 -5.84 -10.31
CA GLY A 172 19.19 -6.49 -11.61
C GLY A 172 19.43 -8.00 -11.54
N ASN A 173 19.24 -8.67 -12.67
CA ASN A 173 19.50 -10.11 -12.83
C ASN A 173 20.37 -10.47 -14.04
#